data_AF-A0ABD2V2R1-F1
#
_entry.id   AF-A0ABD2V2R1-F1
#
_cell.length_a   1.000
_cell.length_b   1.000
_cell.length_c   1.000
_cell.angle_alpha   90.00
_cell.angle_beta   90.00
_cell.angle_gamma   90.00
#
_symmetry.space_group_name_H-M   'P 1'
#
loop_
_entity.id
_entity.type
_entity.pdbx_description
1 polymer ?
#
loop_
_entity_poly.entity_id
_entity_poly.type
_entity_poly.pdbx_seq_one_letter_code
_entity_poly.pdbx_strand_id
1 'polypeptide(L)'
;MQPGFSLNLSMNKFTGEIPRCLGNLDKLEVLDISSNNLSGAIPSEMEKMSSLSFLNISFNSLSGKVPNTWEKLLSSRPGSALGNPGLCLIDTEGSNCKHAKKSQVKWKTLAGVISGCVLSMAIIVAAMYLLVTRIWHPSLLNKHRLVKCQSGIEDLPDGITFEDIVHSTEGWSENYVIGRGTHGTVYKMESAKSNKLWAVKKVDLAQRAFNDEMRSLNSVRHRNLVRLGGYCMRHGYGFILTEFIPGGTLHDVLHQRKPPVVLDWKSRHCIALGIAQGLSYLHHDSVPQIIHRDLKSDNVMLDSEMVPKIGDFGIAKMVSDEENSTNSNIVGTLGYIAPENAYSVQLTEKSDVYSYGVLLLELFCRKMPVDPSFEEGLDIVFWVRKNLQRSNNFLSFLDEEIRLWNVEEQWKALKIVDLALQCAQLEASTRPAMRDVVRSLVEL
;
A
#
# COMPACT_ATOMS: atom_id res chain seq x y z
N MET A 1 -14.81 55.49 9.82
CA MET A 1 -14.58 54.63 11.00
C MET A 1 -13.09 54.68 11.29
N GLN A 2 -12.68 55.16 12.47
CA GLN A 2 -11.27 55.05 12.86
C GLN A 2 -10.95 53.58 13.11
N PRO A 3 -9.76 53.08 12.73
CA PRO A 3 -9.35 51.72 13.03
C PRO A 3 -9.05 51.61 14.53
N GLY A 4 -9.87 50.85 15.25
CA GLY A 4 -9.61 50.55 16.66
C GLY A 4 -8.39 49.67 16.83
N PHE A 5 -7.60 49.89 17.89
CA PHE A 5 -6.44 49.07 18.20
C PHE A 5 -6.87 47.77 18.89
N SER A 6 -6.55 46.62 18.29
CA SER A 6 -6.90 45.29 18.79
C SER A 6 -5.65 44.44 19.06
N LEU A 7 -5.66 43.75 20.19
CA LEU A 7 -4.63 42.79 20.58
C LEU A 7 -5.29 41.45 20.95
N ASN A 8 -5.05 40.44 20.11
CA ASN A 8 -5.53 39.08 20.32
C ASN A 8 -4.34 38.13 20.52
N LEU A 9 -4.25 37.55 21.71
CA LEU A 9 -3.25 36.57 22.15
C LEU A 9 -3.91 35.25 22.60
N SER A 10 -5.18 35.03 22.21
CA SER A 10 -5.95 33.85 22.62
C SER A 10 -5.41 32.54 22.05
N MET A 11 -5.79 31.40 22.65
CA MET A 11 -5.47 30.05 22.18
C MET A 11 -3.96 29.76 22.05
N ASN A 12 -3.19 30.25 23.02
CA ASN A 12 -1.75 30.00 23.10
C ASN A 12 -1.43 29.18 24.37
N LYS A 13 -0.15 28.98 24.65
CA LYS A 13 0.34 28.28 25.85
C LYS A 13 1.07 29.24 26.80
N PHE A 14 0.71 30.52 26.82
CA PHE A 14 1.39 31.49 27.67
C PHE A 14 1.17 31.17 29.15
N THR A 15 2.26 31.24 29.92
CA THR A 15 2.30 30.92 31.35
C THR A 15 2.82 32.12 32.15
N GLY A 16 2.55 32.15 33.45
CA GLY A 16 3.01 33.23 34.34
C GLY A 16 1.97 34.35 34.48
N GLU A 17 2.38 35.47 35.08
CA GLU A 17 1.48 36.59 35.35
C GLU A 17 1.27 37.51 34.15
N ILE A 18 0.16 38.22 34.13
CA ILE A 18 -0.08 39.28 33.14
C ILE A 18 0.94 40.41 33.39
N PRO A 19 1.73 40.83 32.39
CA PRO A 19 2.75 41.85 32.60
C PRO A 19 2.13 43.23 32.83
N ARG A 20 2.62 43.95 33.84
CA ARG A 20 2.13 45.28 34.24
C ARG A 20 2.18 46.32 33.10
N CYS A 21 3.15 46.21 32.20
CA CYS A 21 3.33 47.12 31.07
C CYS A 21 2.18 47.09 30.07
N LEU A 22 1.39 46.01 30.01
CA LEU A 22 0.22 45.91 29.15
C LEU A 22 -0.86 46.95 29.50
N GLY A 23 -0.90 47.39 30.78
CA GLY A 23 -1.78 48.47 31.23
C GLY A 23 -1.47 49.84 30.64
N ASN A 24 -0.31 50.03 30.00
CA ASN A 24 0.06 51.30 29.34
C ASN A 24 -0.57 51.47 27.95
N LEU A 25 -1.32 50.48 27.46
CA LEU A 25 -2.00 50.55 26.16
C LEU A 25 -3.36 51.25 26.29
N ASP A 26 -3.32 52.56 26.58
CA ASP A 26 -4.49 53.41 26.85
C ASP A 26 -5.47 53.53 25.65
N LYS A 27 -4.96 53.41 24.42
CA LYS A 27 -5.73 53.43 23.17
C LYS A 27 -6.28 52.06 22.72
N LEU A 28 -5.99 50.98 23.43
CA LEU A 28 -6.43 49.65 23.04
C LEU A 28 -7.94 49.49 23.24
N GLU A 29 -8.64 49.04 22.21
CA GLU A 29 -10.10 48.87 22.22
C GLU A 29 -10.52 47.42 22.47
N VAL A 30 -9.72 46.45 22.01
CA VAL A 30 -10.03 45.02 22.08
C VAL A 30 -8.84 44.26 22.65
N LEU A 31 -9.06 43.54 23.77
CA LEU A 31 -8.09 42.65 24.38
C LEU A 31 -8.68 41.24 24.51
N ASP A 32 -8.08 40.26 23.83
CA ASP A 32 -8.39 38.84 24.02
C ASP A 32 -7.13 38.07 24.42
N ILE A 33 -7.10 37.54 25.64
CA ILE A 33 -6.01 36.70 26.18
C ILE A 33 -6.55 35.32 26.61
N SER A 34 -7.73 34.95 26.12
CA SER A 34 -8.42 33.73 26.54
C SER A 34 -7.72 32.44 26.11
N SER A 35 -8.05 31.32 26.77
CA SER A 35 -7.50 30.00 26.44
C SER A 35 -5.96 29.97 26.46
N ASN A 36 -5.39 30.32 27.61
CA ASN A 36 -3.95 30.26 27.91
C ASN A 36 -3.74 29.66 29.32
N ASN A 37 -2.50 29.60 29.78
CA ASN A 37 -2.12 29.12 31.12
C ASN A 37 -1.67 30.28 32.03
N LEU A 38 -2.20 31.49 31.85
CA LEU A 38 -1.83 32.66 32.65
C LEU A 38 -2.36 32.50 34.08
N SER A 39 -1.60 32.95 35.07
CA SER A 39 -1.90 32.78 36.49
C SER A 39 -1.64 34.05 37.29
N GLY A 40 -2.08 34.10 38.55
CA GLY A 40 -1.82 35.24 39.44
C GLY A 40 -2.89 36.32 39.38
N ALA A 41 -2.62 37.48 39.99
CA ALA A 41 -3.56 38.59 40.07
C ALA A 41 -3.57 39.43 38.79
N ILE A 42 -4.70 40.07 38.49
CA ILE A 42 -4.76 41.09 37.43
C ILE A 42 -4.03 42.34 37.94
N PRO A 43 -3.02 42.86 37.22
CA PRO A 43 -2.29 44.06 37.64
C PRO A 43 -3.20 45.29 37.74
N SER A 44 -3.00 46.11 38.78
CA SER A 44 -3.73 47.38 38.95
C SER A 44 -3.52 48.36 37.79
N GLU A 45 -2.39 48.26 37.09
CA GLU A 45 -2.07 49.07 35.92
C GLU A 45 -3.09 48.92 34.78
N MET A 46 -3.85 47.82 34.74
CA MET A 46 -4.92 47.57 33.76
C MET A 46 -6.08 48.57 33.88
N GLU A 47 -6.21 49.26 35.02
CA GLU A 47 -7.19 50.34 35.19
C GLU A 47 -6.98 51.51 34.22
N LYS A 48 -5.76 51.67 33.68
CA LYS A 48 -5.40 52.76 32.76
C LYS A 48 -5.88 52.56 31.32
N MET A 49 -6.41 51.39 30.98
CA MET A 49 -6.87 51.05 29.63
C MET A 49 -8.25 51.66 29.33
N SER A 50 -8.32 52.99 29.21
CA SER A 50 -9.58 53.74 29.12
C SER A 50 -10.37 53.54 27.82
N SER A 51 -9.72 53.17 26.72
CA SER A 51 -10.39 52.93 25.43
C SER A 51 -10.96 51.52 25.28
N LEU A 52 -10.77 50.64 26.27
CA LEU A 52 -11.16 49.24 26.15
C LEU A 52 -12.68 49.08 26.09
N SER A 53 -13.15 48.43 25.02
CA SER A 53 -14.57 48.18 24.76
C SER A 53 -14.90 46.68 24.68
N PHE A 54 -13.90 45.83 24.43
CA PHE A 54 -14.03 44.38 24.47
C PHE A 54 -12.88 43.75 25.26
N LEU A 55 -13.24 42.83 26.15
CA LEU A 55 -12.31 42.07 26.99
C LEU A 55 -12.72 40.60 27.03
N ASN A 56 -11.74 39.70 26.84
CA ASN A 56 -11.91 38.27 27.09
C ASN A 56 -10.65 37.69 27.76
N ILE A 57 -10.83 37.20 28.99
CA ILE A 57 -9.77 36.62 29.84
C ILE A 57 -10.10 35.16 30.22
N SER A 58 -11.11 34.57 29.58
CA SER A 58 -11.64 33.25 29.93
C SER A 58 -10.62 32.13 29.73
N PHE A 59 -10.81 31.00 30.42
CA PHE A 59 -9.98 29.80 30.33
C PHE A 59 -8.49 30.10 30.58
N ASN A 60 -8.20 30.69 31.74
CA ASN A 60 -6.88 30.88 32.33
C ASN A 60 -6.92 30.45 33.81
N SER A 61 -5.86 30.69 34.58
CA SER A 61 -5.77 30.47 36.03
C SER A 61 -5.64 31.77 36.83
N LEU A 62 -6.30 32.84 36.37
CA LEU A 62 -6.26 34.16 37.01
C LEU A 62 -7.03 34.16 38.34
N SER A 63 -6.61 35.05 39.24
CA SER A 63 -7.13 35.12 40.60
C SER A 63 -7.21 36.55 41.13
N GLY A 64 -7.90 36.74 42.26
CA GLY A 64 -8.00 38.05 42.91
C GLY A 64 -9.12 38.92 42.33
N LYS A 65 -9.11 40.20 42.72
CA LYS A 65 -10.16 41.14 42.34
C LYS A 65 -9.93 41.64 40.91
N VAL A 66 -11.01 41.78 40.14
CA VAL A 66 -10.97 42.42 38.82
C VAL A 66 -10.95 43.96 38.96
N PRO A 67 -10.20 44.69 38.12
CA PRO A 67 -10.27 46.15 38.04
C PRO A 67 -11.69 46.66 37.81
N ASN A 68 -12.09 47.74 38.48
CA ASN A 68 -13.46 48.28 38.37
C ASN A 68 -13.83 48.68 36.93
N THR A 69 -12.87 49.13 36.12
CA THR A 69 -13.09 49.47 34.70
C THR A 69 -13.45 48.27 33.84
N TRP A 70 -12.98 47.08 34.22
CA TRP A 70 -13.27 45.82 33.51
C TRP A 70 -14.58 45.19 33.98
N GLU A 71 -15.03 45.47 35.22
CA GLU A 71 -16.28 44.93 35.76
C GLU A 71 -17.46 45.22 34.83
N LYS A 72 -17.61 46.47 34.35
CA LYS A 72 -18.69 46.82 33.41
C LYS A 72 -18.63 46.02 32.10
N LEU A 73 -17.43 45.77 31.58
CA LEU A 73 -17.22 44.99 30.35
C LEU A 73 -17.54 43.51 30.56
N LEU A 74 -17.07 42.93 31.67
CA LEU A 74 -17.30 41.52 32.00
C LEU A 74 -18.77 41.26 32.41
N SER A 75 -19.43 42.21 33.06
CA SER A 75 -20.88 42.11 33.35
C SER A 75 -21.72 42.12 32.07
N SER A 76 -21.28 42.84 31.03
CA SER A 76 -21.96 42.79 29.72
C SER A 76 -21.78 41.46 28.98
N ARG A 77 -20.72 40.71 29.31
CA ARG A 77 -20.37 39.42 28.69
C ARG A 77 -19.83 38.45 29.76
N PRO A 78 -20.69 37.78 30.54
CA PRO A 78 -20.26 36.92 31.65
C PRO A 78 -19.31 35.78 31.23
N GLY A 79 -19.43 35.32 29.98
CA GLY A 79 -18.54 34.31 29.41
C GLY A 79 -17.07 34.73 29.30
N SER A 80 -16.78 36.04 29.26
CA SER A 80 -15.42 36.58 29.11
C SER A 80 -14.51 36.37 30.32
N ALA A 81 -15.04 35.95 31.47
CA ALA A 81 -14.26 35.63 32.68
C ALA A 81 -14.27 34.13 33.05
N LEU A 82 -15.01 33.31 32.30
CA LEU A 82 -15.25 31.90 32.62
C LEU A 82 -13.94 31.11 32.72
N GLY A 83 -13.91 30.07 33.56
CA GLY A 83 -12.75 29.18 33.64
C GLY A 83 -11.59 29.70 34.50
N ASN A 84 -11.74 30.85 35.17
CA ASN A 84 -10.79 31.37 36.16
C ASN A 84 -11.37 31.26 37.58
N PRO A 85 -11.23 30.11 38.26
CA PRO A 85 -11.91 29.84 39.53
C PRO A 85 -11.46 30.72 40.71
N GLY A 86 -10.35 31.46 40.57
CA GLY A 86 -9.81 32.33 41.60
C GLY A 86 -10.24 33.80 41.51
N LEU A 87 -10.98 34.22 40.48
CA LEU A 87 -11.41 35.61 40.31
C LEU A 87 -12.59 35.97 41.23
N CYS A 88 -12.48 37.07 41.98
CA CYS A 88 -13.57 37.64 42.78
C CYS A 88 -14.24 38.75 41.93
N LEU A 89 -15.44 38.51 41.40
CA LEU A 89 -16.32 39.53 40.78
C LEU A 89 -17.23 40.10 41.87
N ILE A 90 -17.29 41.42 42.02
CA ILE A 90 -18.19 42.05 42.99
C ILE A 90 -19.61 41.99 42.43
N ASP A 91 -20.33 40.92 42.77
CA ASP A 91 -21.76 40.95 43.09
C ASP A 91 -22.17 39.57 43.59
N THR A 92 -21.90 39.33 44.87
CA THR A 92 -22.73 38.54 45.77
C THR A 92 -22.28 38.88 47.19
N GLU A 93 -23.25 39.13 48.04
CA GLU A 93 -23.13 39.79 49.33
C GLU A 93 -22.03 39.21 50.25
N GLY A 94 -21.25 40.11 50.85
CA GLY A 94 -20.79 39.97 52.23
C GLY A 94 -19.85 38.80 52.58
N SER A 95 -18.56 39.04 52.42
CA SER A 95 -17.47 38.50 53.26
C SER A 95 -17.18 36.98 53.20
N ASN A 96 -16.27 36.60 52.30
CA ASN A 96 -14.86 36.37 52.63
C ASN A 96 -14.15 35.74 51.41
N CYS A 97 -13.36 36.51 50.65
CA CYS A 97 -12.20 35.93 49.92
C CYS A 97 -11.15 35.52 50.99
N LYS A 98 -11.52 34.62 51.92
CA LYS A 98 -10.64 33.93 52.87
C LYS A 98 -10.65 32.45 52.51
N HIS A 99 -9.48 31.96 52.13
CA HIS A 99 -9.09 30.56 51.95
C HIS A 99 -10.24 29.54 51.99
N ALA A 100 -10.67 29.09 50.81
CA ALA A 100 -11.50 27.90 50.68
C ALA A 100 -10.76 26.70 51.30
N LYS A 101 -11.18 26.34 52.51
CA LYS A 101 -10.83 25.08 53.17
C LYS A 101 -11.27 23.92 52.27
N LYS A 102 -10.42 22.89 52.20
CA LYS A 102 -10.68 21.59 51.55
C LYS A 102 -12.09 21.10 51.87
N SER A 103 -12.96 21.05 50.86
CA SER A 103 -14.25 20.37 50.94
C SER A 103 -14.02 18.87 51.07
N GLN A 104 -14.45 18.29 52.20
CA GLN A 104 -14.55 16.84 52.38
C GLN A 104 -15.61 16.29 51.43
N VAL A 105 -15.16 15.81 50.27
CA VAL A 105 -15.97 14.88 49.49
C VAL A 105 -16.17 13.63 50.34
N LYS A 106 -17.42 13.15 50.46
CA LYS A 106 -17.74 11.89 51.15
C LYS A 106 -16.83 10.79 50.59
N TRP A 107 -15.79 10.44 51.35
CA TRP A 107 -14.68 9.58 50.90
C TRP A 107 -15.16 8.22 50.37
N LYS A 108 -16.33 7.75 50.82
CA LYS A 108 -16.92 6.47 50.37
C LYS A 108 -17.42 6.50 48.91
N THR A 109 -17.95 7.63 48.42
CA THR A 109 -18.35 7.76 47.00
C THR A 109 -17.17 8.14 46.10
N LEU A 110 -16.23 8.95 46.60
CA LEU A 110 -15.01 9.27 45.87
C LEU A 110 -14.07 8.05 45.76
N ALA A 111 -13.95 7.22 46.80
CA ALA A 111 -13.16 5.99 46.73
C ALA A 111 -13.76 4.97 45.76
N GLY A 112 -15.09 4.88 45.67
CA GLY A 112 -15.78 4.04 44.68
C GLY A 112 -15.50 4.50 43.24
N VAL A 113 -15.66 5.79 42.96
CA VAL A 113 -15.41 6.38 41.62
C VAL A 113 -13.91 6.37 41.27
N ILE A 114 -13.02 6.67 42.22
CA ILE A 114 -11.57 6.56 42.00
C ILE A 114 -11.19 5.09 41.78
N SER A 115 -11.74 4.13 42.54
CA SER A 115 -11.44 2.71 42.29
C SER A 115 -11.93 2.25 40.93
N GLY A 116 -13.11 2.69 40.49
CA GLY A 116 -13.67 2.38 39.17
C GLY A 116 -12.89 3.05 38.03
N CYS A 117 -12.50 4.31 38.19
CA CYS A 117 -11.69 5.04 37.20
C CYS A 117 -10.24 4.55 37.17
N VAL A 118 -9.67 4.12 38.29
CA VAL A 118 -8.33 3.52 38.33
C VAL A 118 -8.36 2.13 37.73
N LEU A 119 -9.41 1.33 37.97
CA LEU A 119 -9.58 0.06 37.26
C LEU A 119 -9.76 0.29 35.76
N SER A 120 -10.61 1.25 35.35
CA SER A 120 -10.83 1.52 33.92
C SER A 120 -9.58 2.08 33.25
N MET A 121 -8.85 3.00 33.89
CA MET A 121 -7.56 3.49 33.42
C MET A 121 -6.51 2.40 33.38
N ALA A 122 -6.45 1.51 34.37
CA ALA A 122 -5.51 0.38 34.36
C ALA A 122 -5.85 -0.60 33.24
N ILE A 123 -7.14 -0.85 32.96
CA ILE A 123 -7.59 -1.68 31.84
C ILE A 123 -7.26 -1.00 30.50
N ILE A 124 -7.46 0.31 30.39
CA ILE A 124 -7.13 1.08 29.18
C ILE A 124 -5.62 1.12 28.96
N VAL A 125 -4.82 1.32 30.01
CA VAL A 125 -3.36 1.31 29.93
C VAL A 125 -2.85 -0.09 29.63
N ALA A 126 -3.44 -1.14 30.20
CA ALA A 126 -3.12 -2.52 29.86
C ALA A 126 -3.52 -2.84 28.41
N ALA A 127 -4.68 -2.38 27.93
CA ALA A 127 -5.10 -2.54 26.55
C ALA A 127 -4.20 -1.76 25.58
N MET A 128 -3.83 -0.52 25.91
CA MET A 128 -2.89 0.31 25.16
C MET A 128 -1.50 -0.32 25.15
N TYR A 129 -1.03 -0.85 26.29
CA TYR A 129 0.24 -1.57 26.37
C TYR A 129 0.20 -2.87 25.55
N LEU A 130 -0.91 -3.61 25.58
CA LEU A 130 -1.11 -4.80 24.75
C LEU A 130 -1.20 -4.47 23.25
N LEU A 131 -1.82 -3.34 22.89
CA LEU A 131 -1.87 -2.84 21.51
C LEU A 131 -0.51 -2.36 21.04
N VAL A 132 0.20 -1.57 21.86
CA VAL A 132 1.54 -1.08 21.57
C VAL A 132 2.53 -2.24 21.50
N THR A 133 2.48 -3.23 22.40
CA THR A 133 3.30 -4.44 22.30
C THR A 133 2.92 -5.30 21.09
N ARG A 134 1.64 -5.32 20.65
CA ARG A 134 1.23 -5.94 19.37
C ARG A 134 1.81 -5.23 18.15
N ILE A 135 1.91 -3.91 18.19
CA ILE A 135 2.36 -3.06 17.09
C ILE A 135 3.90 -2.98 17.02
N TRP A 136 4.58 -2.88 18.17
CA TRP A 136 6.04 -2.77 18.26
C TRP A 136 6.76 -4.12 18.34
N HIS A 137 6.13 -5.14 18.90
CA HIS A 137 6.67 -6.51 18.96
C HIS A 137 5.65 -7.52 18.41
N PRO A 138 5.43 -7.55 17.08
CA PRO A 138 4.65 -8.62 16.45
C PRO A 138 5.26 -10.01 16.71
N SER A 139 6.50 -10.08 17.20
CA SER A 139 7.26 -11.28 17.53
C SER A 139 7.10 -11.82 18.97
N LEU A 140 6.42 -11.13 19.90
CA LEU A 140 6.31 -11.57 21.31
C LEU A 140 4.93 -12.09 21.74
N LEU A 141 3.83 -11.63 21.14
CA LEU A 141 2.48 -12.20 21.38
C LEU A 141 2.07 -13.29 20.37
N ASN A 142 2.86 -13.47 19.29
CA ASN A 142 2.75 -14.63 18.40
C ASN A 142 3.59 -15.83 18.87
N LYS A 143 4.33 -15.70 19.98
CA LYS A 143 5.09 -16.81 20.57
C LYS A 143 4.25 -17.82 21.35
N HIS A 144 2.99 -17.52 21.69
CA HIS A 144 2.07 -18.51 22.32
C HIS A 144 0.97 -19.05 21.40
N ARG A 145 0.99 -18.68 20.12
CA ARG A 145 0.67 -19.62 19.03
C ARG A 145 1.96 -20.21 18.44
N LEU A 146 2.95 -20.51 19.29
CA LEU A 146 3.73 -21.73 19.08
C LEU A 146 2.75 -22.89 19.26
N VAL A 147 2.01 -23.14 18.19
CA VAL A 147 1.48 -24.45 17.89
C VAL A 147 2.66 -25.40 18.10
N LYS A 148 2.61 -26.09 19.22
CA LYS A 148 3.32 -27.34 19.42
C LYS A 148 2.67 -28.36 18.48
N CYS A 149 2.94 -28.25 17.18
CA CYS A 149 2.86 -29.32 16.20
C CYS A 149 4.28 -29.37 15.62
N GLN A 150 5.17 -30.24 16.11
CA GLN A 150 5.28 -31.65 15.70
C GLN A 150 5.01 -31.84 14.19
N SER A 151 6.10 -32.23 13.50
CA SER A 151 6.27 -32.50 12.06
C SER A 151 5.83 -31.39 11.10
N GLY A 152 6.83 -30.70 10.52
CA GLY A 152 6.60 -29.68 9.51
C GLY A 152 5.80 -30.22 8.34
N ILE A 153 4.82 -29.44 7.86
CA ILE A 153 4.22 -29.67 6.56
C ILE A 153 5.32 -29.36 5.55
N GLU A 154 5.95 -30.43 5.08
CA GLU A 154 7.10 -30.42 4.19
C GLU A 154 6.80 -31.47 3.12
N ASP A 155 6.73 -31.02 1.88
CA ASP A 155 6.57 -31.85 0.70
C ASP A 155 7.66 -31.41 -0.27
N LEU A 156 8.90 -31.79 0.04
CA LEU A 156 10.06 -31.51 -0.80
C LEU A 156 10.27 -32.66 -1.80
N PRO A 157 10.89 -32.38 -2.96
CA PRO A 157 11.26 -33.43 -3.90
C PRO A 157 12.13 -34.50 -3.24
N ASP A 158 11.99 -35.74 -3.71
CA ASP A 158 12.77 -36.87 -3.21
C ASP A 158 14.26 -36.55 -3.14
N GLY A 159 14.84 -36.74 -1.95
CA GLY A 159 16.26 -36.56 -1.72
C GLY A 159 16.71 -35.11 -1.46
N ILE A 160 15.79 -34.14 -1.35
CA ILE A 160 16.08 -32.77 -0.93
C ILE A 160 15.55 -32.53 0.49
N THR A 161 16.41 -32.07 1.40
CA THR A 161 15.99 -31.58 2.73
C THR A 161 16.11 -30.07 2.84
N PHE A 162 15.52 -29.49 3.88
CA PHE A 162 15.72 -28.07 4.19
C PHE A 162 17.20 -27.70 4.39
N GLU A 163 17.99 -28.57 5.05
CA GLU A 163 19.42 -28.37 5.26
C GLU A 163 20.19 -28.36 3.94
N ASP A 164 19.80 -29.21 2.97
CA ASP A 164 20.37 -29.20 1.62
C ASP A 164 20.13 -27.85 0.94
N ILE A 165 18.94 -27.27 1.07
CA ILE A 165 18.61 -25.95 0.51
C ILE A 165 19.51 -24.86 1.12
N VAL A 166 19.64 -24.85 2.46
CA VAL A 166 20.45 -23.87 3.17
C VAL A 166 21.93 -24.00 2.78
N HIS A 167 22.43 -25.24 2.69
CA HIS A 167 23.81 -25.51 2.31
C HIS A 167 24.10 -25.10 0.87
N SER A 168 23.26 -25.52 -0.09
CA SER A 168 23.44 -25.21 -1.52
C SER A 168 23.25 -23.73 -1.86
N THR A 169 22.68 -22.93 -0.96
CA THR A 169 22.54 -21.47 -1.10
C THR A 169 23.55 -20.71 -0.23
N GLU A 170 24.54 -21.39 0.36
CA GLU A 170 25.54 -20.82 1.27
C GLU A 170 24.92 -19.97 2.39
N GLY A 171 23.83 -20.46 2.99
CA GLY A 171 23.11 -19.73 4.03
C GLY A 171 22.31 -18.54 3.52
N TRP A 172 21.71 -18.65 2.33
CA TRP A 172 20.95 -17.58 1.67
C TRP A 172 21.82 -16.41 1.17
N SER A 173 23.00 -16.74 0.65
CA SER A 173 23.96 -15.77 0.10
C SER A 173 23.40 -14.99 -1.09
N GLU A 174 23.81 -13.73 -1.18
CA GLU A 174 23.49 -12.81 -2.29
C GLU A 174 23.93 -13.35 -3.66
N ASN A 175 24.98 -14.17 -3.69
CA ASN A 175 25.52 -14.75 -4.92
C ASN A 175 24.54 -15.69 -5.64
N TYR A 176 23.55 -16.22 -4.91
CA TYR A 176 22.56 -17.15 -5.44
C TYR A 176 21.23 -16.48 -5.75
N VAL A 177 21.09 -15.17 -5.47
CA VAL A 177 19.85 -14.44 -5.73
C VAL A 177 19.65 -14.27 -7.23
N ILE A 178 18.53 -14.78 -7.75
CA ILE A 178 18.13 -14.66 -9.15
C ILE A 178 16.93 -13.73 -9.34
N GLY A 179 16.30 -13.30 -8.25
CA GLY A 179 15.19 -12.35 -8.32
C GLY A 179 14.75 -11.85 -6.95
N ARG A 180 14.28 -10.60 -6.90
CA ARG A 180 13.66 -9.98 -5.72
C ARG A 180 12.32 -9.42 -6.14
N GLY A 181 11.26 -9.92 -5.51
CA GLY A 181 9.89 -9.46 -5.75
C GLY A 181 9.25 -8.90 -4.48
N THR A 182 8.05 -8.36 -4.65
CA THR A 182 7.18 -7.93 -3.53
C THR A 182 6.85 -9.08 -2.58
N HIS A 183 6.86 -10.32 -3.08
CA HIS A 183 6.45 -11.51 -2.35
C HIS A 183 7.62 -12.35 -1.84
N GLY A 184 8.87 -11.89 -1.98
CA GLY A 184 10.04 -12.62 -1.45
C GLY A 184 11.28 -12.56 -2.33
N THR A 185 12.29 -13.34 -1.93
CA THR A 185 13.56 -13.47 -2.67
C THR A 185 13.69 -14.85 -3.25
N VAL A 186 14.11 -14.95 -4.51
CA VAL A 186 14.30 -16.21 -5.24
C VAL A 186 15.78 -16.51 -5.34
N TYR A 187 16.15 -17.72 -4.94
CA TYR A 187 17.51 -18.23 -4.94
C TYR A 187 17.64 -19.38 -5.94
N LYS A 188 18.74 -19.41 -6.70
CA LYS A 188 19.14 -20.59 -7.45
C LYS A 188 19.75 -21.61 -6.50
N MET A 189 19.35 -22.86 -6.65
CA MET A 189 19.87 -23.99 -5.88
C MET A 189 20.23 -25.12 -6.84
N GLU A 190 21.33 -25.82 -6.57
CA GLU A 190 21.65 -27.10 -7.19
C GLU A 190 21.51 -28.22 -6.15
N SER A 191 20.76 -29.27 -6.50
CA SER A 191 20.61 -30.45 -5.66
C SER A 191 21.88 -31.28 -5.71
N ALA A 192 22.57 -31.43 -4.58
CA ALA A 192 23.82 -32.18 -4.50
C ALA A 192 23.70 -33.66 -4.92
N LYS A 193 22.51 -34.27 -4.80
CA LYS A 193 22.28 -35.67 -5.18
C LYS A 193 21.95 -35.87 -6.65
N SER A 194 21.25 -34.92 -7.27
CA SER A 194 20.70 -35.07 -8.63
C SER A 194 21.33 -34.13 -9.66
N ASN A 195 22.15 -33.16 -9.24
CA ASN A 195 22.62 -32.02 -10.02
C ASN A 195 21.49 -31.24 -10.72
N LYS A 196 20.26 -31.40 -10.24
CA LYS A 196 19.10 -30.68 -10.75
C LYS A 196 19.09 -29.28 -10.16
N LEU A 197 18.91 -28.30 -11.05
CA LEU A 197 18.72 -26.90 -10.67
C LEU A 197 17.27 -26.62 -10.27
N TRP A 198 17.12 -25.86 -9.19
CA TRP A 198 15.86 -25.42 -8.63
C TRP A 198 15.88 -23.92 -8.38
N ALA A 199 14.71 -23.29 -8.46
CA ALA A 199 14.47 -21.95 -7.96
C ALA A 199 13.74 -22.06 -6.62
N VAL A 200 14.29 -21.42 -5.59
CA VAL A 200 13.77 -21.47 -4.22
C VAL A 200 13.31 -20.08 -3.84
N LYS A 201 11.99 -19.87 -3.76
CA LYS A 201 11.40 -18.61 -3.29
C LYS A 201 11.22 -18.66 -1.78
N LYS A 202 11.90 -17.75 -1.09
CA LYS A 202 11.77 -17.53 0.36
C LYS A 202 10.75 -16.42 0.61
N VAL A 203 9.67 -16.77 1.29
CA VAL A 203 8.51 -15.90 1.57
C VAL A 203 8.29 -15.80 3.08
N ASP A 204 7.97 -14.61 3.57
CA ASP A 204 7.58 -14.42 4.97
C ASP A 204 6.13 -14.92 5.18
N LEU A 205 5.93 -15.86 6.11
CA LEU A 205 4.60 -16.45 6.39
C LEU A 205 3.63 -15.46 7.02
N ALA A 206 4.09 -14.30 7.51
CA ALA A 206 3.20 -13.21 7.91
C ALA A 206 2.44 -12.63 6.71
N GLN A 207 2.91 -12.84 5.47
CA GLN A 207 2.26 -12.40 4.25
C GLN A 207 1.29 -13.47 3.73
N ARG A 208 0.13 -13.04 3.18
CA ARG A 208 -0.84 -13.98 2.57
C ARG A 208 -0.30 -14.67 1.31
N ALA A 209 0.68 -14.04 0.65
CA ALA A 209 1.18 -14.46 -0.65
C ALA A 209 1.67 -15.92 -0.70
N PHE A 210 2.25 -16.44 0.39
CA PHE A 210 2.70 -17.83 0.44
C PHE A 210 1.56 -18.84 0.23
N ASN A 211 0.41 -18.62 0.88
CA ASN A 211 -0.72 -19.54 0.81
C ASN A 211 -1.40 -19.50 -0.56
N ASP A 212 -1.53 -18.29 -1.13
CA ASP A 212 -2.16 -18.09 -2.45
C ASP A 212 -1.29 -18.70 -3.55
N GLU A 213 0.02 -18.49 -3.49
CA GLU A 213 0.99 -19.05 -4.42
C GLU A 213 1.06 -20.58 -4.34
N MET A 214 1.17 -21.13 -3.12
CA MET A 214 1.24 -22.58 -2.91
C MET A 214 -0.03 -23.28 -3.39
N ARG A 215 -1.21 -22.74 -3.05
CA ARG A 215 -2.49 -23.30 -3.48
C ARG A 215 -2.61 -23.31 -5.00
N SER A 216 -2.27 -22.20 -5.65
CA SER A 216 -2.32 -22.06 -7.11
C SER A 216 -1.34 -23.01 -7.80
N LEU A 217 -0.07 -22.96 -7.42
CA LEU A 217 0.98 -23.78 -8.00
C LEU A 217 0.74 -25.29 -7.83
N ASN A 218 0.15 -25.72 -6.72
CA ASN A 218 -0.15 -27.13 -6.47
C ASN A 218 -1.29 -27.66 -7.35
N SER A 219 -2.22 -26.78 -7.76
CA SER A 219 -3.37 -27.15 -8.60
C SER A 219 -3.09 -27.15 -10.11
N VAL A 220 -1.97 -26.59 -10.57
CA VAL A 220 -1.73 -26.34 -12.00
C VAL A 220 -0.63 -27.23 -12.56
N ARG A 221 -0.85 -27.76 -13.76
CA ARG A 221 0.17 -28.49 -14.54
C ARG A 221 0.00 -28.19 -16.02
N HIS A 222 0.84 -27.29 -16.52
CA HIS A 222 0.80 -26.88 -17.91
C HIS A 222 2.21 -26.54 -18.42
N ARG A 223 2.48 -26.75 -19.71
CA ARG A 223 3.82 -26.53 -20.29
C ARG A 223 4.30 -25.08 -20.14
N ASN A 224 3.36 -24.14 -20.22
CA ASN A 224 3.59 -22.70 -20.14
C ASN A 224 3.35 -22.12 -18.75
N LEU A 225 3.31 -22.95 -17.71
CA LEU A 225 3.28 -22.50 -16.32
C LEU A 225 4.50 -23.07 -15.59
N VAL A 226 5.03 -22.32 -14.63
CA VAL A 226 6.12 -22.78 -13.76
C VAL A 226 5.63 -23.95 -12.92
N ARG A 227 6.37 -25.07 -12.94
CA ARG A 227 6.03 -26.26 -12.17
C ARG A 227 6.54 -26.19 -10.73
N LEU A 228 5.64 -26.45 -9.78
CA LEU A 228 5.97 -26.73 -8.39
C LEU A 228 6.75 -28.04 -8.27
N GLY A 229 7.90 -27.98 -7.60
CA GLY A 229 8.65 -29.13 -7.15
C GLY A 229 8.26 -29.57 -5.76
N GLY A 230 8.09 -28.61 -4.86
CA GLY A 230 7.76 -28.87 -3.47
C GLY A 230 7.81 -27.60 -2.63
N TYR A 231 7.59 -27.75 -1.32
CA TYR A 231 7.63 -26.64 -0.39
C TYR A 231 7.99 -27.10 1.02
N CYS A 232 8.45 -26.17 1.84
CA CYS A 232 8.63 -26.38 3.28
C CYS A 232 8.40 -25.10 4.07
N MET A 233 8.08 -25.23 5.36
CA MET A 233 7.88 -24.09 6.26
C MET A 233 8.80 -24.22 7.47
N ARG A 234 9.70 -23.26 7.67
CA ARG A 234 10.70 -23.27 8.75
C ARG A 234 10.96 -21.86 9.27
N HIS A 235 11.08 -21.72 10.59
CA HIS A 235 11.49 -20.46 11.25
C HIS A 235 10.66 -19.22 10.86
N GLY A 236 9.35 -19.38 10.60
CA GLY A 236 8.48 -18.28 10.20
C GLY A 236 8.54 -17.92 8.71
N TYR A 237 9.30 -18.67 7.91
CA TYR A 237 9.38 -18.52 6.46
C TYR A 237 8.81 -19.75 5.75
N GLY A 238 8.17 -19.50 4.62
CA GLY A 238 7.80 -20.49 3.64
C GLY A 238 8.81 -20.52 2.50
N PHE A 239 9.15 -21.72 2.04
CA PHE A 239 10.08 -21.94 0.95
C PHE A 239 9.36 -22.72 -0.13
N ILE A 240 9.28 -22.14 -1.33
CA ILE A 240 8.63 -22.75 -2.49
C ILE A 240 9.72 -23.13 -3.49
N LEU A 241 9.80 -24.42 -3.83
CA LEU A 241 10.75 -24.94 -4.80
C LEU A 241 10.03 -25.12 -6.13
N THR A 242 10.53 -24.45 -7.17
CA THR A 242 10.04 -24.58 -8.54
C THR A 242 11.17 -24.97 -9.49
N GLU A 243 10.81 -25.48 -10.66
CA GLU A 243 11.81 -25.72 -11.71
C GLU A 243 12.64 -24.45 -11.99
N PHE A 244 13.96 -24.59 -12.09
CA PHE A 244 14.83 -23.48 -12.49
C PHE A 244 14.73 -23.28 -14.00
N ILE A 245 14.46 -22.04 -14.42
CA ILE A 245 14.30 -21.67 -15.82
C ILE A 245 15.50 -20.82 -16.26
N PRO A 246 16.41 -21.35 -17.09
CA PRO A 246 17.73 -20.76 -17.30
C PRO A 246 17.72 -19.49 -18.15
N GLY A 247 16.72 -19.30 -19.01
CA GLY A 247 16.63 -18.15 -19.90
C GLY A 247 16.16 -16.88 -19.20
N GLY A 248 15.93 -16.89 -17.88
CA GLY A 248 15.56 -15.70 -17.10
C GLY A 248 14.17 -15.19 -17.43
N THR A 249 13.89 -13.94 -17.10
CA THR A 249 12.58 -13.33 -17.37
C THR A 249 12.51 -12.75 -18.77
N LEU A 250 11.29 -12.61 -19.30
CA LEU A 250 11.04 -11.90 -20.56
C LEU A 250 11.46 -10.43 -20.44
N HIS A 251 11.28 -9.82 -19.26
CA HIS A 251 11.74 -8.46 -18.99
C HIS A 251 13.26 -8.33 -19.22
N ASP A 252 14.05 -9.28 -18.72
CA ASP A 252 15.51 -9.28 -18.91
C ASP A 252 15.89 -9.37 -20.39
N VAL A 253 15.19 -10.24 -21.13
CA VAL A 253 15.41 -10.47 -22.56
C VAL A 253 15.09 -9.23 -23.39
N LEU A 254 14.01 -8.51 -23.04
CA LEU A 254 13.58 -7.33 -23.77
C LEU A 254 14.44 -6.10 -23.42
N HIS A 255 14.76 -5.89 -22.13
CA HIS A 255 15.22 -4.58 -21.64
C HIS A 255 16.57 -4.58 -20.92
N GLN A 256 17.01 -5.68 -20.30
CA GLN A 256 18.21 -5.67 -19.45
C GLN A 256 19.46 -6.27 -20.11
N ARG A 257 19.30 -7.33 -20.91
CA ARG A 257 20.44 -8.06 -21.49
C ARG A 257 21.23 -7.23 -22.50
N LYS A 258 22.56 -7.33 -22.39
CA LYS A 258 23.52 -6.66 -23.28
C LYS A 258 24.56 -7.66 -23.81
N PRO A 259 24.73 -7.81 -25.14
CA PRO A 259 23.95 -7.17 -26.19
C PRO A 259 22.47 -7.59 -26.19
N PRO A 260 21.56 -6.81 -26.81
CA PRO A 260 20.15 -7.15 -26.88
C PRO A 260 19.95 -8.53 -27.52
N VAL A 261 19.06 -9.33 -26.94
CA VAL A 261 18.70 -10.63 -27.52
C VAL A 261 17.88 -10.37 -28.78
N VAL A 262 18.30 -10.97 -29.89
CA VAL A 262 17.56 -10.90 -31.16
C VAL A 262 16.36 -11.83 -31.07
N LEU A 263 15.16 -11.31 -31.32
CA LEU A 263 13.92 -12.08 -31.28
C LEU A 263 13.29 -12.05 -32.66
N ASP A 264 13.43 -13.15 -33.40
CA ASP A 264 12.78 -13.35 -34.70
C ASP A 264 11.26 -13.54 -34.56
N TRP A 265 10.56 -13.59 -35.71
CA TRP A 265 9.12 -13.79 -35.76
C TRP A 265 8.70 -15.04 -34.98
N LYS A 266 9.37 -16.17 -35.22
CA LYS A 266 9.05 -17.46 -34.60
C LYS A 266 9.15 -17.39 -33.08
N SER A 267 10.19 -16.74 -32.55
CA SER A 267 10.39 -16.57 -31.12
C SER A 267 9.29 -15.71 -30.51
N ARG A 268 8.97 -14.54 -31.11
CA ARG A 268 7.91 -13.65 -30.58
C ARG A 268 6.53 -14.30 -30.64
N HIS A 269 6.22 -15.00 -31.73
CA HIS A 269 4.97 -15.76 -31.87
C HIS A 269 4.88 -16.88 -30.84
N CYS A 270 5.95 -17.66 -30.64
CA CYS A 270 6.00 -18.73 -29.64
C CYS A 270 5.77 -18.19 -28.22
N ILE A 271 6.40 -17.05 -27.88
CA ILE A 271 6.20 -16.38 -26.60
C ILE A 271 4.74 -15.91 -26.45
N ALA A 272 4.20 -15.20 -27.43
CA ALA A 272 2.81 -14.73 -27.42
C ALA A 272 1.82 -15.90 -27.24
N LEU A 273 1.92 -16.92 -28.09
CA LEU A 273 1.05 -18.08 -28.07
C LEU A 273 1.17 -18.88 -26.78
N GLY A 274 2.39 -19.12 -26.29
CA GLY A 274 2.60 -19.89 -25.07
C GLY A 274 2.05 -19.20 -23.82
N ILE A 275 2.21 -17.88 -23.70
CA ILE A 275 1.59 -17.11 -22.61
C ILE A 275 0.05 -17.20 -22.72
N ALA A 276 -0.50 -17.04 -23.93
CA ALA A 276 -1.94 -17.13 -24.14
C ALA A 276 -2.51 -18.51 -23.76
N GLN A 277 -1.80 -19.59 -24.11
CA GLN A 277 -2.16 -20.95 -23.74
C GLN A 277 -2.13 -21.16 -22.22
N GLY A 278 -1.10 -20.63 -21.54
CA GLY A 278 -1.00 -20.67 -20.08
C GLY A 278 -2.17 -19.99 -19.39
N LEU A 279 -2.53 -18.77 -19.81
CA LEU A 279 -3.68 -18.04 -19.25
C LEU A 279 -5.01 -18.72 -19.59
N SER A 280 -5.18 -19.20 -20.83
CA SER A 280 -6.38 -19.93 -21.23
C SER A 280 -6.63 -21.14 -20.32
N TYR A 281 -5.57 -21.87 -19.98
CA TYR A 281 -5.65 -22.99 -19.04
C TYR A 281 -6.08 -22.54 -17.63
N LEU A 282 -5.50 -21.45 -17.11
CA LEU A 282 -5.87 -20.89 -15.79
C LEU A 282 -7.34 -20.45 -15.74
N HIS A 283 -7.81 -19.79 -16.81
CA HIS A 283 -9.13 -19.18 -16.87
C HIS A 283 -10.26 -20.16 -17.17
N HIS A 284 -9.97 -21.25 -17.88
CA HIS A 284 -11.03 -22.07 -18.47
C HIS A 284 -10.89 -23.58 -18.23
N ASP A 285 -9.69 -24.07 -17.90
CA ASP A 285 -9.43 -25.50 -17.70
C ASP A 285 -9.11 -25.84 -16.24
N SER A 286 -8.75 -24.84 -15.43
CA SER A 286 -8.49 -24.99 -13.99
C SER A 286 -9.79 -24.96 -13.20
N VAL A 287 -9.91 -25.85 -12.21
CA VAL A 287 -11.06 -25.93 -11.29
C VAL A 287 -10.54 -25.90 -9.86
N PRO A 288 -10.83 -24.86 -9.06
CA PRO A 288 -11.54 -23.63 -9.42
C PRO A 288 -10.78 -22.77 -10.44
N GLN A 289 -11.49 -21.85 -11.13
CA GLN A 289 -10.88 -20.90 -12.05
C GLN A 289 -9.80 -20.08 -11.33
N ILE A 290 -8.65 -19.85 -11.97
CA ILE A 290 -7.53 -19.09 -11.40
C ILE A 290 -7.35 -17.80 -12.18
N ILE A 291 -7.40 -16.65 -11.50
CA ILE A 291 -7.06 -15.33 -12.05
C ILE A 291 -5.69 -14.93 -11.51
N HIS A 292 -4.73 -14.67 -12.40
CA HIS A 292 -3.32 -14.44 -12.07
C HIS A 292 -3.08 -13.09 -11.37
N ARG A 293 -3.68 -12.02 -11.87
CA ARG A 293 -3.68 -10.64 -11.31
C ARG A 293 -2.35 -9.87 -11.34
N ASP A 294 -1.22 -10.53 -11.57
CA ASP A 294 0.09 -9.86 -11.78
C ASP A 294 0.82 -10.37 -13.03
N LEU A 295 0.13 -10.50 -14.16
CA LEU A 295 0.82 -10.86 -15.39
C LEU A 295 1.65 -9.68 -15.92
N LYS A 296 2.96 -9.89 -16.07
CA LYS A 296 3.93 -8.92 -16.59
C LYS A 296 5.18 -9.62 -17.11
N SER A 297 6.04 -8.91 -17.82
CA SER A 297 7.27 -9.51 -18.39
C SER A 297 8.26 -10.06 -17.35
N ASP A 298 8.29 -9.53 -16.12
CA ASP A 298 9.10 -10.10 -15.02
C ASP A 298 8.58 -11.47 -14.53
N ASN A 299 7.29 -11.72 -14.70
CA ASN A 299 6.61 -12.94 -14.22
C ASN A 299 6.48 -14.00 -15.32
N VAL A 300 7.02 -13.74 -16.52
CA VAL A 300 7.14 -14.71 -17.60
C VAL A 300 8.61 -15.08 -17.75
N MET A 301 8.93 -16.36 -17.53
CA MET A 301 10.27 -16.88 -17.69
C MET A 301 10.40 -17.62 -19.02
N LEU A 302 11.60 -17.62 -19.60
CA LEU A 302 11.89 -18.28 -20.87
C LEU A 302 12.86 -19.43 -20.65
N ASP A 303 12.55 -20.62 -21.13
CA ASP A 303 13.50 -21.74 -21.08
C ASP A 303 14.58 -21.63 -22.17
N SER A 304 15.44 -22.64 -22.29
CA SER A 304 16.52 -22.68 -23.28
C SER A 304 16.01 -22.70 -24.73
N GLU A 305 14.75 -23.05 -24.96
CA GLU A 305 14.11 -23.09 -26.28
C GLU A 305 13.22 -21.86 -26.53
N MET A 306 13.32 -20.83 -25.68
CA MET A 306 12.48 -19.62 -25.72
C MET A 306 10.99 -19.88 -25.51
N VAL A 307 10.64 -21.02 -24.89
CA VAL A 307 9.25 -21.32 -24.54
C VAL A 307 8.90 -20.59 -23.24
N PRO A 308 7.77 -19.85 -23.21
CA PRO A 308 7.40 -19.07 -22.03
C PRO A 308 6.75 -19.94 -20.96
N LYS A 309 7.05 -19.60 -19.70
CA LYS A 309 6.45 -20.17 -18.49
C LYS A 309 6.03 -19.05 -17.55
N ILE A 310 4.73 -18.95 -17.27
CA ILE A 310 4.17 -17.95 -16.35
C ILE A 310 4.41 -18.42 -14.91
N GLY A 311 4.94 -17.53 -14.07
CA GLY A 311 5.21 -17.75 -12.66
C GLY A 311 4.73 -16.59 -11.78
N ASP A 312 5.08 -16.65 -10.49
CA ASP A 312 4.66 -15.72 -9.42
C ASP A 312 3.13 -15.62 -9.24
N PHE A 313 2.56 -16.65 -8.63
CA PHE A 313 1.15 -16.71 -8.26
C PHE A 313 0.87 -16.05 -6.89
N GLY A 314 1.77 -15.19 -6.39
CA GLY A 314 1.73 -14.59 -5.05
C GLY A 314 0.45 -13.83 -4.71
N ILE A 315 -0.29 -13.39 -5.72
CA ILE A 315 -1.58 -12.69 -5.53
C ILE A 315 -2.72 -13.30 -6.36
N ALA A 316 -2.49 -14.48 -6.95
CA ALA A 316 -3.48 -15.17 -7.75
C ALA A 316 -4.71 -15.51 -6.91
N LYS A 317 -5.89 -15.46 -7.53
CA LYS A 317 -7.16 -15.73 -6.85
C LYS A 317 -7.87 -16.91 -7.51
N MET A 318 -8.24 -17.88 -6.69
CA MET A 318 -9.16 -18.95 -7.06
C MET A 318 -10.59 -18.47 -6.90
N VAL A 319 -11.37 -18.50 -7.97
CA VAL A 319 -12.79 -18.10 -7.97
C VAL A 319 -13.63 -19.35 -7.73
N SER A 320 -14.24 -19.45 -6.54
CA SER A 320 -15.22 -20.50 -6.21
C SER A 320 -16.64 -20.00 -6.40
N ASP A 321 -17.53 -20.88 -6.86
CA ASP A 321 -18.95 -20.59 -7.14
C ASP A 321 -19.75 -20.11 -5.92
N GLU A 322 -19.23 -20.28 -4.68
CA GLU A 322 -19.95 -19.97 -3.43
C GLU A 322 -19.77 -18.54 -2.89
N GLU A 323 -18.81 -17.74 -3.39
CA GLU A 323 -18.59 -16.37 -2.88
C GLU A 323 -19.13 -15.31 -3.84
N ASN A 324 -20.37 -14.87 -3.61
CA ASN A 324 -21.07 -13.82 -4.35
C ASN A 324 -20.48 -12.39 -4.19
N SER A 325 -19.21 -12.27 -3.80
CA SER A 325 -18.49 -11.00 -3.76
C SER A 325 -16.99 -11.27 -3.82
N THR A 326 -16.42 -11.36 -5.02
CA THR A 326 -14.96 -11.36 -5.18
C THR A 326 -14.38 -9.96 -4.92
N ASN A 327 -14.74 -9.32 -3.79
CA ASN A 327 -14.15 -8.04 -3.41
C ASN A 327 -12.64 -8.23 -3.34
N SER A 328 -11.92 -7.48 -4.17
CA SER A 328 -10.48 -7.64 -4.32
C SER A 328 -9.81 -6.29 -4.15
N ASN A 329 -8.79 -6.24 -3.29
CA ASN A 329 -7.92 -5.07 -3.19
C ASN A 329 -7.27 -4.80 -4.55
N ILE A 330 -7.05 -3.52 -4.86
CA ILE A 330 -6.26 -3.12 -6.02
C ILE A 330 -4.84 -3.66 -5.84
N VAL A 331 -4.45 -4.57 -6.73
CA VAL A 331 -3.13 -5.21 -6.76
C VAL A 331 -2.71 -5.35 -8.22
N GLY A 332 -1.41 -5.56 -8.43
CA GLY A 332 -0.79 -5.68 -9.76
C GLY A 332 0.31 -4.65 -9.95
N THR A 333 0.94 -4.69 -11.12
CA THR A 333 2.07 -3.82 -11.45
C THR A 333 1.65 -2.65 -12.33
N LEU A 334 2.14 -1.44 -12.01
CA LEU A 334 1.87 -0.23 -12.78
C LEU A 334 2.18 -0.42 -14.27
N GLY A 335 1.27 0.04 -15.14
CA GLY A 335 1.33 -0.17 -16.59
C GLY A 335 0.62 -1.44 -17.07
N TYR A 336 0.46 -2.47 -16.23
CA TYR A 336 -0.24 -3.71 -16.56
C TYR A 336 -1.64 -3.82 -15.93
N ILE A 337 -1.94 -2.99 -14.92
CA ILE A 337 -3.22 -3.00 -14.21
C ILE A 337 -4.33 -2.56 -15.17
N ALA A 338 -5.36 -3.40 -15.28
CA ALA A 338 -6.56 -3.09 -16.04
C ALA A 338 -7.31 -1.88 -15.42
N PRO A 339 -7.80 -0.93 -16.23
CA PRO A 339 -8.35 0.34 -15.74
C PRO A 339 -9.55 0.16 -14.80
N GLU A 340 -10.37 -0.87 -15.01
CA GLU A 340 -11.53 -1.17 -14.18
C GLU A 340 -11.20 -1.53 -12.74
N ASN A 341 -9.97 -1.99 -12.46
CA ASN A 341 -9.54 -2.27 -11.09
C ASN A 341 -9.49 -1.00 -10.23
N ALA A 342 -9.49 0.20 -10.82
CA ALA A 342 -9.53 1.45 -10.07
C ALA A 342 -10.92 1.81 -9.53
N TYR A 343 -12.00 1.26 -10.10
CA TYR A 343 -13.38 1.66 -9.78
C TYR A 343 -14.37 0.49 -9.65
N SER A 344 -13.95 -0.73 -9.95
CA SER A 344 -14.72 -1.95 -9.78
C SER A 344 -14.14 -2.81 -8.66
N VAL A 345 -15.03 -3.37 -7.87
CA VAL A 345 -14.70 -4.35 -6.82
C VAL A 345 -14.84 -5.79 -7.35
N GLN A 346 -15.48 -5.96 -8.51
CA GLN A 346 -15.66 -7.25 -9.17
C GLN A 346 -14.39 -7.64 -9.91
N LEU A 347 -13.82 -8.79 -9.54
CA LEU A 347 -12.65 -9.37 -10.18
C LEU A 347 -13.10 -10.35 -11.25
N THR A 348 -12.55 -10.24 -12.45
CA THR A 348 -12.80 -11.16 -13.56
C THR A 348 -11.49 -11.51 -14.24
N GLU A 349 -11.48 -12.60 -15.01
CA GLU A 349 -10.33 -13.02 -15.82
C GLU A 349 -9.92 -11.97 -16.86
N LYS A 350 -10.81 -11.02 -17.18
CA LYS A 350 -10.58 -9.92 -18.12
C LYS A 350 -9.47 -8.98 -17.68
N SER A 351 -9.14 -8.92 -16.39
CA SER A 351 -7.98 -8.15 -15.93
C SER A 351 -6.68 -8.74 -16.47
N ASP A 352 -6.54 -10.07 -16.46
CA ASP A 352 -5.37 -10.75 -17.01
C ASP A 352 -5.30 -10.61 -18.53
N VAL A 353 -6.45 -10.60 -19.22
CA VAL A 353 -6.52 -10.35 -20.67
C VAL A 353 -5.95 -8.97 -21.01
N TYR A 354 -6.27 -7.95 -20.21
CA TYR A 354 -5.70 -6.62 -20.40
C TYR A 354 -4.19 -6.62 -20.22
N SER A 355 -3.69 -7.20 -19.12
CA SER A 355 -2.26 -7.31 -18.85
C SER A 355 -1.52 -8.09 -19.95
N TYR A 356 -2.17 -9.11 -20.53
CA TYR A 356 -1.65 -9.85 -21.68
C TYR A 356 -1.54 -8.97 -22.92
N GLY A 357 -2.55 -8.14 -23.20
CA GLY A 357 -2.49 -7.16 -24.28
C GLY A 357 -1.31 -6.19 -24.12
N VAL A 358 -1.10 -5.66 -22.92
CA VAL A 358 0.06 -4.82 -22.60
C VAL A 358 1.38 -5.55 -22.86
N LEU A 359 1.50 -6.80 -22.42
CA LEU A 359 2.69 -7.62 -22.60
C LEU A 359 2.99 -7.89 -24.08
N LEU A 360 1.96 -8.11 -24.91
CA LEU A 360 2.15 -8.20 -26.36
C LEU A 360 2.67 -6.90 -26.97
N LEU A 361 2.14 -5.75 -26.56
CA LEU A 361 2.65 -4.46 -27.03
C LEU A 361 4.11 -4.26 -26.61
N GLU A 362 4.46 -4.61 -25.38
CA GLU A 362 5.84 -4.57 -24.89
C GLU A 362 6.75 -5.49 -25.73
N LEU A 363 6.32 -6.72 -26.03
CA LEU A 363 7.07 -7.68 -26.84
C LEU A 363 7.31 -7.19 -28.28
N PHE A 364 6.34 -6.53 -28.90
CA PHE A 364 6.43 -6.10 -30.31
C PHE A 364 7.01 -4.69 -30.48
N CYS A 365 6.88 -3.82 -29.48
CA CYS A 365 7.47 -2.48 -29.52
C CYS A 365 8.85 -2.43 -28.86
N ARG A 366 9.18 -3.41 -28.02
CA ARG A 366 10.38 -3.43 -27.16
C ARG A 366 10.53 -2.14 -26.34
N LYS A 367 9.41 -1.71 -25.76
CA LYS A 367 9.26 -0.52 -24.93
C LYS A 367 8.61 -0.90 -23.62
N MET A 368 9.01 -0.26 -22.52
CA MET A 368 8.34 -0.48 -21.24
C MET A 368 6.87 -0.05 -21.32
N PRO A 369 5.94 -0.70 -20.59
CA PRO A 369 4.53 -0.28 -20.57
C PRO A 369 4.32 1.18 -20.18
N VAL A 370 5.20 1.68 -19.31
CA VAL A 370 5.37 3.10 -19.00
C VAL A 370 6.82 3.45 -19.33
N ASP A 371 7.03 4.10 -20.47
CA ASP A 371 8.36 4.39 -21.01
C ASP A 371 8.62 5.91 -21.05
N PRO A 372 9.81 6.39 -20.64
CA PRO A 372 10.16 7.81 -20.71
C PRO A 372 10.12 8.41 -22.12
N SER A 373 10.17 7.58 -23.16
CA SER A 373 10.07 8.04 -24.56
C SER A 373 8.65 8.36 -25.00
N PHE A 374 7.64 8.08 -24.19
CA PHE A 374 6.26 8.43 -24.47
C PHE A 374 5.97 9.89 -24.11
N GLU A 375 4.94 10.46 -24.74
CA GLU A 375 4.44 11.79 -24.34
C GLU A 375 3.88 11.69 -22.90
N GLU A 376 3.95 12.80 -22.15
CA GLU A 376 3.54 12.82 -20.74
C GLU A 376 2.11 12.30 -20.54
N GLY A 377 1.95 11.33 -19.64
CA GLY A 377 0.67 10.71 -19.31
C GLY A 377 0.21 9.60 -20.25
N LEU A 378 1.00 9.22 -21.27
CA LEU A 378 0.67 8.07 -22.12
C LEU A 378 1.32 6.78 -21.60
N ASP A 379 0.52 5.73 -21.50
CA ASP A 379 1.00 4.35 -21.45
C ASP A 379 1.22 3.78 -22.86
N ILE A 380 1.78 2.58 -22.94
CA ILE A 380 2.05 1.90 -24.21
C ILE A 380 0.78 1.66 -25.04
N VAL A 381 -0.38 1.43 -24.42
CA VAL A 381 -1.64 1.15 -25.13
C VAL A 381 -2.10 2.41 -25.87
N PHE A 382 -2.15 3.54 -25.19
CA PHE A 382 -2.51 4.82 -25.81
C PHE A 382 -1.44 5.30 -26.80
N TRP A 383 -0.16 5.11 -26.48
CA TRP A 383 0.94 5.44 -27.38
C TRP A 383 0.85 4.67 -28.70
N VAL A 384 0.62 3.35 -28.67
CA VAL A 384 0.44 2.55 -29.89
C VAL A 384 -0.79 2.99 -30.68
N ARG A 385 -1.95 3.17 -30.02
CA ARG A 385 -3.18 3.66 -30.69
C ARG A 385 -2.95 4.99 -31.42
N LYS A 386 -2.24 5.92 -30.78
CA LYS A 386 -1.92 7.22 -31.37
C LYS A 386 -1.00 7.09 -32.59
N ASN A 387 0.00 6.21 -32.54
CA ASN A 387 0.91 5.99 -33.66
C ASN A 387 0.25 5.28 -34.83
N LEU A 388 -0.70 4.36 -34.59
CA LEU A 388 -1.50 3.75 -35.65
C LEU A 388 -2.39 4.74 -36.40
N GLN A 389 -2.85 5.81 -35.74
CA GLN A 389 -3.64 6.86 -36.38
C GLN A 389 -2.81 7.84 -37.24
N ARG A 390 -1.48 7.89 -37.04
CA ARG A 390 -0.59 8.76 -37.82
C ARG A 390 -0.32 8.10 -39.18
N SER A 391 -0.95 8.60 -40.23
CA SER A 391 -1.12 8.01 -41.57
C SER A 391 0.14 7.60 -42.36
N ASN A 392 1.37 7.86 -41.88
CA ASN A 392 2.56 7.84 -42.74
C ASN A 392 3.49 6.63 -42.52
N ASN A 393 3.42 5.89 -41.41
CA ASN A 393 4.25 4.68 -41.22
C ASN A 393 3.75 3.77 -40.08
N PHE A 394 3.01 2.71 -40.42
CA PHE A 394 2.45 1.74 -39.46
C PHE A 394 3.48 0.82 -38.79
N LEU A 395 4.76 0.85 -39.18
CA LEU A 395 5.83 0.04 -38.56
C LEU A 395 6.79 0.88 -37.71
N SER A 396 6.60 2.19 -37.67
CA SER A 396 7.51 3.12 -36.99
C SER A 396 7.52 2.98 -35.46
N PHE A 397 6.46 2.46 -34.87
CA PHE A 397 6.37 2.23 -33.42
C PHE A 397 6.79 0.82 -33.00
N LEU A 398 6.97 -0.09 -33.96
CA LEU A 398 7.47 -1.44 -33.72
C LEU A 398 8.98 -1.43 -33.52
N ASP A 399 9.46 -2.50 -32.87
CA ASP A 399 10.88 -2.78 -32.73
C ASP A 399 11.61 -2.74 -34.09
N GLU A 400 12.81 -2.17 -34.11
CA GLU A 400 13.57 -1.95 -35.34
C GLU A 400 13.88 -3.26 -36.06
N GLU A 401 14.08 -4.36 -35.31
CA GLU A 401 14.28 -5.71 -35.85
C GLU A 401 13.11 -6.16 -36.74
N ILE A 402 11.87 -5.80 -36.38
CA ILE A 402 10.66 -6.20 -37.11
C ILE A 402 10.64 -5.52 -38.49
N ARG A 403 11.20 -4.33 -38.62
CA ARG A 403 11.29 -3.63 -39.91
C ARG A 403 12.20 -4.33 -40.91
N LEU A 404 13.08 -5.21 -40.42
CA LEU A 404 13.98 -6.02 -41.24
C LEU A 404 13.37 -7.36 -41.66
N TRP A 405 12.24 -7.75 -41.07
CA TRP A 405 11.55 -8.98 -41.42
C TRP A 405 10.92 -8.91 -42.81
N ASN A 406 10.54 -10.06 -43.35
CA ASN A 406 9.82 -10.09 -44.62
C ASN A 406 8.39 -9.52 -44.48
N VAL A 407 7.78 -9.14 -45.59
CA VAL A 407 6.46 -8.47 -45.61
C VAL A 407 5.36 -9.31 -44.96
N GLU A 408 5.43 -10.64 -45.09
CA GLU A 408 4.44 -11.54 -44.48
C GLU A 408 4.55 -11.51 -42.95
N GLU A 409 5.76 -11.65 -42.42
CA GLU A 409 6.05 -11.58 -40.97
C GLU A 409 5.69 -10.22 -40.37
N GLN A 410 5.99 -9.12 -41.08
CA GLN A 410 5.58 -7.77 -40.66
C GLN A 410 4.06 -7.67 -40.56
N TRP A 411 3.32 -8.25 -41.51
CA TRP A 411 1.87 -8.22 -41.50
C TRP A 411 1.28 -9.09 -40.37
N LYS A 412 1.90 -10.24 -40.08
CA LYS A 412 1.53 -11.06 -38.92
C LYS A 412 1.83 -10.33 -37.60
N ALA A 413 2.92 -9.59 -37.51
CA ALA A 413 3.23 -8.74 -36.36
C ALA A 413 2.14 -7.67 -36.13
N LEU A 414 1.71 -6.99 -37.19
CA LEU A 414 0.63 -6.01 -37.10
C LEU A 414 -0.70 -6.62 -36.66
N LYS A 415 -1.01 -7.86 -37.08
CA LYS A 415 -2.19 -8.59 -36.59
C LYS A 415 -2.11 -8.92 -35.10
N ILE A 416 -0.93 -9.29 -34.59
CA ILE A 416 -0.75 -9.51 -33.15
C ILE A 416 -0.88 -8.20 -32.37
N VAL A 417 -0.38 -7.09 -32.91
CA VAL A 417 -0.55 -5.75 -32.31
C VAL A 417 -2.03 -5.35 -32.27
N ASP A 418 -2.79 -5.61 -33.32
CA ASP A 418 -4.23 -5.37 -33.32
C ASP A 418 -4.94 -6.24 -32.27
N LEU A 419 -4.61 -7.53 -32.20
CA LEU A 419 -5.12 -8.44 -31.17
C LEU A 419 -4.76 -7.97 -29.75
N ALA A 420 -3.55 -7.43 -29.56
CA ALA A 420 -3.11 -6.86 -28.29
C ALA A 420 -3.98 -5.65 -27.88
N LEU A 421 -4.35 -4.79 -28.84
CA LEU A 421 -5.24 -3.65 -28.60
C LEU A 421 -6.69 -4.08 -28.32
N GLN A 422 -7.16 -5.18 -28.92
CA GLN A 422 -8.44 -5.80 -28.59
C GLN A 422 -8.42 -6.39 -27.16
N CYS A 423 -7.30 -6.98 -26.73
CA CYS A 423 -7.11 -7.43 -25.35
C CYS A 423 -7.04 -6.26 -24.36
N ALA A 424 -6.42 -5.14 -24.76
CA ALA A 424 -6.27 -3.92 -23.95
C ALA A 424 -7.40 -2.88 -24.15
N GLN A 425 -8.63 -3.33 -24.41
CA GLN A 425 -9.79 -2.44 -24.45
C GLN A 425 -10.11 -1.88 -23.06
N LEU A 426 -10.62 -0.64 -23.01
CA LEU A 426 -10.96 -0.01 -21.73
C LEU A 426 -12.11 -0.75 -21.04
N GLU A 427 -13.12 -1.17 -21.82
CA GLU A 427 -14.27 -1.90 -21.29
C GLU A 427 -13.97 -3.41 -21.22
N ALA A 428 -13.96 -3.97 -20.01
CA ALA A 428 -13.60 -5.37 -19.77
C ALA A 428 -14.49 -6.38 -20.53
N SER A 429 -15.78 -6.07 -20.70
CA SER A 429 -16.76 -6.91 -21.41
C SER A 429 -16.43 -7.11 -22.90
N THR A 430 -15.73 -6.15 -23.51
CA THR A 430 -15.39 -6.14 -24.94
C THR A 430 -14.10 -6.91 -25.25
N ARG A 431 -13.29 -7.21 -24.24
CA ARG A 431 -12.04 -7.96 -24.41
C ARG A 431 -12.37 -9.41 -24.78
N PRO A 432 -11.60 -10.06 -25.66
CA PRO A 432 -11.79 -11.47 -25.99
C PRO A 432 -11.56 -12.38 -24.77
N ALA A 433 -12.03 -13.62 -24.82
CA ALA A 433 -11.59 -14.64 -23.86
C ALA A 433 -10.22 -15.19 -24.30
N MET A 434 -9.41 -15.70 -23.37
CA MET A 434 -8.08 -16.22 -23.72
C MET A 434 -8.13 -17.41 -24.67
N ARG A 435 -9.21 -18.23 -24.64
CA ARG A 435 -9.45 -19.28 -25.65
C ARG A 435 -9.57 -18.72 -27.07
N ASP A 436 -10.22 -17.56 -27.24
CA ASP A 436 -10.37 -16.92 -28.55
C ASP A 436 -9.05 -16.27 -28.99
N VAL A 437 -8.30 -15.67 -28.05
CA VAL A 437 -6.94 -15.17 -28.30
C VAL A 437 -6.03 -16.29 -28.80
N VAL A 438 -6.05 -17.45 -28.15
CA VAL A 438 -5.27 -18.63 -28.59
C VAL A 438 -5.67 -19.05 -30.00
N ARG A 439 -6.98 -19.10 -30.31
CA ARG A 439 -7.47 -19.44 -31.66
C ARG A 439 -6.90 -18.48 -32.70
N SER A 440 -7.00 -17.18 -32.44
CA SER A 440 -6.48 -16.14 -33.35
C SER A 440 -4.98 -16.26 -33.57
N LEU A 441 -4.19 -16.60 -32.54
CA LEU A 441 -2.73 -16.75 -32.67
C LEU A 441 -2.32 -18.02 -33.42
N VAL A 442 -3.07 -19.11 -33.30
CA VAL A 442 -2.82 -20.37 -34.02
C VAL A 442 -3.05 -20.22 -35.53
N GLU A 443 -3.91 -19.28 -35.94
CA GLU A 443 -4.20 -19.00 -37.36
C GLU A 443 -3.14 -18.13 -38.06
N LEU A 444 -2.13 -17.63 -37.32
CA LEU A 444 -1.02 -16.80 -37.82
C LEU A 444 0.27 -17.61 -37.97
#